data_AF-A0A0Q5WX87-F1
#
_entry.id   AF-A0A0Q5WX87-F1
#
_cell.length_a   1.000
_cell.length_b   1.000
_cell.length_c   1.000
_cell.angle_alpha   90.00
_cell.angle_beta   90.00
_cell.angle_gamma   90.00
#
_symmetry.space_group_name_H-M   'P 1'
#
loop_
_entity.id
_entity.type
_entity.pdbx_description
1 polymer ?
#
loop_
_entity_poly.entity_id
_entity_poly.type
_entity_poly.pdbx_seq_one_letter_code
_entity_poly.pdbx_strand_id
1 'polypeptide(L)'
;MTLLLPIIEGLAEAATDQARARWLLAVPHSVLWRDQTTIRAMLQAARFRAGVEALDAEMAALSAVRDPRTGALPDLVQFAQHYARLGLTMIARGVAE
;
A
#
# COMPACT_ATOMS: atom_id res chain seq x y z
N MET A 1 -1.06 -14.20 -23.11
CA MET A 1 -0.95 -12.72 -23.09
C MET A 1 -0.40 -12.32 -21.74
N THR A 2 0.71 -11.61 -21.74
CA THR A 2 1.57 -11.33 -20.59
C THR A 2 0.82 -10.45 -19.58
N LEU A 3 0.30 -11.04 -18.49
CA LEU A 3 -0.33 -10.34 -17.35
C LEU A 3 0.70 -9.56 -16.51
N LEU A 4 1.81 -9.12 -17.10
CA LEU A 4 2.74 -8.18 -16.48
C LEU A 4 2.21 -6.79 -16.78
N LEU A 5 1.12 -6.42 -16.10
CA LEU A 5 0.54 -5.09 -16.27
C LEU A 5 1.56 -4.01 -15.84
N PRO A 6 1.62 -2.90 -16.58
CA PRO A 6 2.18 -1.64 -16.12
C PRO A 6 1.23 -1.06 -15.04
N ILE A 7 1.21 -1.66 -13.84
CA ILE A 7 0.29 -1.25 -12.76
C ILE A 7 0.71 0.10 -12.19
N ILE A 8 2.00 0.44 -12.23
CA ILE A 8 2.56 1.67 -11.65
C ILE A 8 2.05 2.92 -12.39
N GLU A 9 1.77 2.81 -13.68
CA GLU A 9 1.27 3.88 -14.54
C GLU A 9 -0.08 4.39 -14.01
N GLY A 10 -0.94 3.50 -13.48
CA GLY A 10 -2.17 3.91 -12.81
C GLY A 10 -1.94 4.73 -11.54
N LEU A 11 -0.81 4.55 -10.85
CA LEU A 11 -0.43 5.41 -9.73
C LEU A 11 0.09 6.77 -10.23
N ALA A 12 0.88 6.78 -11.30
CA ALA A 12 1.38 8.01 -11.90
C ALA A 12 0.23 8.89 -12.45
N GLU A 13 -0.77 8.29 -13.07
CA GLU A 13 -1.94 8.96 -13.64
C GLU A 13 -2.98 9.40 -12.59
N ALA A 14 -2.93 8.85 -11.37
CA ALA A 14 -3.86 9.23 -10.33
C ALA A 14 -3.72 10.73 -10.03
N ALA A 15 -4.79 11.50 -10.21
CA ALA A 15 -4.77 12.96 -10.01
C ALA A 15 -5.08 13.37 -8.56
N THR A 16 -5.65 12.47 -7.75
CA THR A 16 -6.10 12.78 -6.39
C THR A 16 -5.67 11.71 -5.40
N ASP A 17 -5.61 12.08 -4.11
CA ASP A 17 -5.29 11.14 -3.03
C ASP A 17 -6.32 10.01 -2.92
N GLN A 18 -7.60 10.27 -3.25
CA GLN A 18 -8.60 9.21 -3.33
C GLN A 18 -8.30 8.20 -4.44
N ALA A 19 -7.82 8.66 -5.60
CA ALA A 19 -7.40 7.78 -6.70
C ALA A 19 -6.15 6.98 -6.33
N ARG A 20 -5.16 7.61 -5.68
CA ARG A 20 -3.96 6.93 -5.16
C ARG A 20 -4.29 5.88 -4.10
N ALA A 21 -5.20 6.20 -3.18
CA ALA A 21 -5.65 5.27 -2.16
C ALA A 21 -6.39 4.07 -2.76
N ARG A 22 -7.28 4.29 -3.74
CA ARG A 22 -7.94 3.21 -4.48
C ARG A 22 -6.92 2.32 -5.19
N TRP A 23 -5.90 2.91 -5.80
CA TRP A 23 -4.83 2.15 -6.43
C TRP A 23 -4.04 1.31 -5.41
N LEU A 24 -3.63 1.90 -4.29
CA LEU A 24 -2.88 1.19 -3.22
C LEU A 24 -3.68 0.04 -2.60
N LEU A 25 -5.00 0.18 -2.50
CA LEU A 25 -5.87 -0.89 -1.99
C LEU A 25 -6.04 -2.05 -2.99
N ALA A 26 -5.89 -1.79 -4.29
CA ALA A 26 -6.13 -2.74 -5.37
C ALA A 26 -4.86 -3.43 -5.92
N VAL A 27 -3.69 -2.79 -5.78
CA VAL A 27 -2.43 -3.30 -6.33
C VAL A 27 -2.02 -4.64 -5.68
N PRO A 28 -1.57 -5.64 -6.47
CA PRO A 28 -1.05 -6.89 -5.92
C PRO A 28 0.20 -6.69 -5.06
N HIS A 29 0.32 -7.45 -3.96
CA HIS A 29 1.50 -7.40 -3.08
C HIS A 29 2.82 -7.66 -3.80
N SER A 30 2.83 -8.50 -4.84
CA SER A 30 4.03 -8.77 -5.65
C SER A 30 4.54 -7.52 -6.37
N VAL A 31 3.65 -6.62 -6.79
CA VAL A 31 4.00 -5.34 -7.41
C VAL A 31 4.45 -4.33 -6.36
N LEU A 32 3.77 -4.27 -5.21
CA LEU A 32 4.21 -3.44 -4.08
C LEU A 32 5.65 -3.78 -3.66
N TRP A 33 5.98 -5.08 -3.59
CA TRP A 33 7.32 -5.55 -3.25
C TRP A 33 8.34 -5.23 -4.35
N ARG A 34 8.04 -5.59 -5.60
CA ARG A 34 8.96 -5.40 -6.74
C ARG A 34 9.31 -3.93 -6.94
N ASP A 35 8.33 -3.04 -6.83
CA ASP A 35 8.43 -1.64 -7.23
C ASP A 35 8.40 -0.67 -6.05
N GLN A 36 8.67 -1.15 -4.83
CA GLN A 36 8.58 -0.40 -3.58
C GLN A 36 9.25 0.99 -3.65
N THR A 37 10.44 1.07 -4.22
CA THR A 37 11.22 2.32 -4.30
C THR A 37 10.56 3.32 -5.25
N THR A 38 10.11 2.86 -6.43
CA THR A 38 9.39 3.69 -7.41
C THR A 38 8.05 4.17 -6.84
N ILE A 39 7.27 3.27 -6.24
CA ILE A 39 5.99 3.61 -5.63
C ILE A 39 6.18 4.64 -4.51
N ARG A 40 7.17 4.44 -3.64
CA ARG A 40 7.50 5.41 -2.58
C ARG A 40 7.81 6.79 -3.16
N ALA A 41 8.66 6.86 -4.19
CA ALA A 41 9.04 8.11 -4.81
C ALA A 41 7.81 8.85 -5.39
N MET A 42 6.91 8.13 -6.06
CA MET A 42 5.66 8.71 -6.58
C MET A 42 4.74 9.25 -5.47
N LEU A 43 4.57 8.50 -4.39
CA LEU A 43 3.75 8.92 -3.25
C LEU A 43 4.33 10.15 -2.54
N GLN A 44 5.66 10.19 -2.37
CA GLN A 44 6.37 11.33 -1.80
C GLN A 44 6.28 12.57 -2.70
N ALA A 45 6.46 12.41 -4.01
CA ALA A 45 6.31 13.51 -4.98
C ALA A 45 4.89 14.09 -4.96
N ALA A 46 3.87 13.25 -4.78
CA ALA A 46 2.48 13.66 -4.60
C ALA A 46 2.16 14.22 -3.21
N ARG A 47 3.12 14.22 -2.26
CA ARG A 47 2.95 14.56 -0.84
C ARG A 47 1.86 13.73 -0.14
N PHE A 48 1.56 12.55 -0.66
CA PHE A 48 0.52 11.68 -0.12
C PHE A 48 1.06 10.81 1.03
N ARG A 49 1.17 11.41 2.21
CA ARG A 49 1.80 10.80 3.40
C ARG A 49 1.13 9.50 3.83
N ALA A 50 -0.20 9.45 3.87
CA ALA A 50 -0.93 8.23 4.24
C ALA A 50 -0.62 7.05 3.32
N GLY A 51 -0.36 7.32 2.03
CA GLY A 51 0.08 6.31 1.08
C GLY A 51 1.48 5.76 1.39
N VAL A 52 2.41 6.63 1.79
CA VAL A 52 3.77 6.22 2.20
C VAL A 52 3.71 5.34 3.45
N GLU A 53 2.94 5.75 4.45
CA GLU A 53 2.75 5.00 5.69
C GLU A 53 2.10 3.62 5.43
N ALA A 54 1.13 3.56 4.51
CA ALA A 54 0.55 2.29 4.10
C ALA A 54 1.54 1.38 3.37
N LEU A 55 2.36 1.93 2.47
CA LEU A 55 3.42 1.16 1.82
C LEU A 55 4.40 0.59 2.87
N ASP A 56 4.81 1.40 3.84
CA ASP A 56 5.69 0.97 4.93
C ASP A 56 5.09 -0.19 5.74
N ALA A 57 3.80 -0.10 6.08
CA ALA A 57 3.11 -1.15 6.82
C ALA A 57 2.97 -2.46 6.01
N GLU A 58 2.70 -2.37 4.71
CA GLU A 58 2.66 -3.53 3.81
C GLU A 58 4.04 -4.20 3.68
N MET A 59 5.12 -3.41 3.56
CA MET A 59 6.48 -3.96 3.50
C MET A 59 6.91 -4.60 4.81
N ALA A 60 6.52 -4.02 5.95
CA ALA A 60 6.73 -4.61 7.26
C ALA A 60 5.99 -5.96 7.38
N ALA A 61 4.75 -6.04 6.93
CA ALA A 61 3.96 -7.28 6.93
C ALA A 61 4.55 -8.36 6.00
N LEU A 62 5.06 -7.98 4.83
CA LEU A 62 5.72 -8.92 3.92
C LEU A 62 7.06 -9.45 4.48
N SER A 63 7.78 -8.61 5.23
CA SER A 63 9.12 -8.93 5.74
C SER A 63 9.12 -9.53 7.15
N ALA A 64 7.98 -9.53 7.85
CA ALA A 64 7.90 -9.98 9.22
C ALA A 64 8.09 -11.50 9.35
N VAL A 65 8.86 -11.90 10.36
CA VAL A 65 8.92 -13.30 10.79
C VAL A 65 7.57 -13.68 11.39
N ARG A 66 6.96 -14.73 10.82
CA ARG A 66 5.64 -15.22 11.23
C ARG A 66 5.76 -16.23 12.35
N ASP A 67 4.71 -16.35 13.15
CA ASP A 67 4.60 -17.41 14.13
C ASP A 67 4.64 -18.78 13.40
N PRO A 68 5.56 -19.69 13.78
CA PRO A 68 5.77 -20.93 13.03
C PRO A 68 4.64 -21.96 13.24
N ARG A 69 3.76 -21.76 14.22
CA ARG A 69 2.64 -22.67 14.53
C ARG A 69 1.35 -22.27 13.84
N THR A 70 1.15 -20.97 13.65
CA THR A 70 -0.12 -20.38 13.18
C THR A 70 0.04 -19.63 11.86
N GLY A 71 1.25 -19.25 11.47
CA GLY A 71 1.52 -18.39 10.31
C GLY A 71 1.13 -16.92 10.53
N ALA A 72 0.71 -16.55 11.74
CA ALA A 72 0.27 -15.20 12.08
C ALA A 72 1.44 -14.20 12.00
N LEU A 73 1.11 -12.95 11.65
CA LEU A 73 2.02 -11.83 11.81
C LEU A 73 2.16 -11.48 13.29
N PRO A 74 3.29 -10.90 13.72
CA PRO A 74 3.35 -10.24 15.02
C PRO A 74 2.24 -9.20 15.16
N ASP A 75 1.56 -9.17 16.31
CA ASP A 75 0.38 -8.33 16.54
C ASP A 75 0.59 -6.87 16.13
N LEU A 76 1.72 -6.27 16.50
CA LEU A 76 2.03 -4.88 16.14
C LEU A 76 2.08 -4.66 14.62
N VAL A 77 2.63 -5.61 13.86
CA VAL A 77 2.71 -5.54 12.40
C VAL A 77 1.33 -5.73 11.79
N GLN A 78 0.55 -6.68 12.31
CA GLN A 78 -0.82 -6.90 11.88
C GLN A 78 -1.70 -5.66 12.11
N PHE A 79 -1.62 -5.04 13.29
CA PHE A 79 -2.37 -3.83 13.61
C PHE A 79 -1.92 -2.66 12.73
N ALA A 80 -0.62 -2.45 12.54
CA ALA A 80 -0.11 -1.37 11.69
C ALA A 80 -0.62 -1.51 10.24
N GLN A 81 -0.54 -2.71 9.65
CA GLN A 81 -1.06 -3.00 8.32
C GLN A 81 -2.58 -2.76 8.24
N HIS A 82 -3.33 -3.23 9.25
CA HIS A 82 -4.78 -3.07 9.31
C HIS A 82 -5.20 -1.60 9.40
N TYR A 83 -4.62 -0.83 10.32
CA TYR A 83 -4.94 0.59 10.49
C TYR A 83 -4.55 1.43 9.26
N ALA A 84 -3.41 1.15 8.63
CA ALA A 84 -3.03 1.85 7.41
C ALA A 84 -4.04 1.60 6.27
N ARG A 85 -4.51 0.34 6.10
CA ARG A 85 -5.56 0.00 5.13
C ARG A 85 -6.91 0.65 5.45
N LEU A 86 -7.28 0.75 6.73
CA LEU A 86 -8.47 1.49 7.15
C LEU A 86 -8.35 2.97 6.79
N GLY A 87 -7.21 3.61 7.08
CA GLY A 87 -6.93 4.99 6.69
C GLY A 87 -7.07 5.21 5.18
N LEU A 88 -6.43 4.34 4.38
CA LEU A 88 -6.58 4.38 2.92
C LEU A 88 -8.04 4.20 2.48
N THR A 89 -8.82 3.35 3.15
CA THR A 89 -10.23 3.14 2.81
C THR A 89 -11.06 4.39 3.05
N MET A 90 -10.80 5.12 4.15
CA MET A 90 -11.48 6.40 4.43
C MET A 90 -11.13 7.45 3.38
N ILE A 91 -9.84 7.57 3.03
CA ILE A 91 -9.37 8.49 1.99
C ILE A 91 -9.98 8.10 0.63
N ALA A 92 -9.93 6.83 0.25
CA ALA A 92 -10.49 6.33 -1.02
C ALA A 92 -11.98 6.67 -1.21
N ARG A 93 -12.74 6.70 -0.10
CA ARG A 93 -14.17 7.07 -0.07
C ARG A 93 -14.41 8.58 0.00
N GLY A 94 -13.38 9.39 0.23
CA GLY A 94 -13.50 10.84 0.44
C GLY A 94 -14.09 11.21 1.81
N VAL A 95 -13.95 10.33 2.81
CA VAL A 95 -14.47 10.53 4.18
C VAL A 95 -13.36 10.98 5.14
N ALA A 96 -12.12 11.12 4.65
CA ALA A 96 -11.03 11.71 5.44
C ALA A 96 -11.22 13.23 5.52
N GLU A 97 -11.28 13.76 6.74
CA GLU A 97 -11.28 15.21 7.04
C GLU A 97 -10.00 15.89 6.57
#